data_AF-A0A497H3Z5-F1
#
_entry.id   AF-A0A497H3Z5-F1
#
_cell.length_a   1.000
_cell.length_b   1.000
_cell.length_c   1.000
_cell.angle_alpha   90.00
_cell.angle_beta   90.00
_cell.angle_gamma   90.00
#
_symmetry.space_group_name_H-M   'P 1'
#
loop_
_entity.id
_entity.type
_entity.pdbx_description
1 polymer ?
#
loop_
_entity_poly.entity_id
_entity_poly.type
_entity_poly.pdbx_seq_one_letter_code
_entity_poly.pdbx_strand_id
1 'polypeptide(L)'
;MLIELIFSVLLPLILLLAIFLFFILYTETLEKIGFGKREVALLIIGSASTMFFDMPLFFYGNYFLALNIGGALIPIVLAFYFIRVCGFPFSRYITGLALVSIVSYMVTMVSEQGVISYFPYYLFPSIIAVLLAFLFFARSPKTCAFSYSISTLGVIIGADLAHLPSLFEQPFMGSMGGAGVYDMVFLAGLISFTLSFLFVRKERSSWKEIKRKRLEREVYAAGNLAGVRGSYDHIVRTLTGKSPEEFEKTGMLARELCRAVADHYALPRKRVAAFLVDFAIIFPVLLALHMVFGFRIREFISIFLLVHVAYFTLLEFYFGSTVGKAVCDIEVRHMDNEPADFMTVFTRNIIRLLEFFALCYTVSIILILVKPKRQRLGDMLADSIVVEVK
;
A
#
# COMPACT_ATOMS: atom_id res chain seq x y z
N MET A 1 -11.92 -3.56 27.49
CA MET A 1 -12.91 -3.50 26.39
C MET A 1 -12.84 -2.24 25.52
N LEU A 2 -13.31 -1.04 25.93
CA LEU A 2 -13.31 0.13 25.02
C LEU A 2 -11.89 0.61 24.66
N ILE A 3 -10.98 0.68 25.64
CA ILE A 3 -9.58 1.06 25.42
C ILE A 3 -8.87 0.03 24.55
N GLU A 4 -9.10 -1.26 24.77
CA GLU A 4 -8.54 -2.33 23.92
C GLU A 4 -9.11 -2.28 22.52
N LEU A 5 -10.41 -2.03 22.34
CA LEU A 5 -11.03 -1.89 21.03
C LEU A 5 -10.46 -0.66 20.28
N ILE A 6 -10.32 0.46 20.97
CA ILE A 6 -9.73 1.69 20.44
C ILE A 6 -8.25 1.46 20.07
N PHE A 7 -7.46 0.87 20.97
CA PHE A 7 -6.06 0.59 20.73
C PHE A 7 -5.86 -0.42 19.61
N SER A 8 -6.72 -1.43 19.56
CA SER A 8 -6.75 -2.39 18.49
C SER A 8 -6.91 -1.64 17.16
N VAL A 9 -8.02 -0.93 16.91
CA VAL A 9 -8.26 -0.36 15.58
C VAL A 9 -7.29 0.78 15.26
N LEU A 10 -6.94 1.61 16.25
CA LEU A 10 -6.10 2.78 16.02
C LEU A 10 -4.63 2.46 15.82
N LEU A 11 -4.07 1.45 16.50
CA LEU A 11 -2.62 1.22 16.44
C LEU A 11 -2.14 0.92 15.00
N PRO A 12 -2.71 -0.03 14.25
CA PRO A 12 -2.30 -0.28 12.87
C PRO A 12 -2.52 0.92 11.96
N LEU A 13 -3.62 1.66 12.14
CA LEU A 13 -3.89 2.88 11.38
C LEU A 13 -2.84 3.97 11.66
N ILE A 14 -2.44 4.14 12.91
CA ILE A 14 -1.39 5.07 13.32
C ILE A 14 -0.04 4.64 12.74
N LEU A 15 0.29 3.34 12.76
CA LEU A 15 1.53 2.82 12.18
C LEU A 15 1.56 3.02 10.66
N LEU A 16 0.48 2.72 9.94
CA LEU A 16 0.37 2.94 8.50
C LEU A 16 0.45 4.43 8.16
N LEU A 17 -0.21 5.30 8.94
CA LEU A 17 -0.12 6.74 8.79
C LEU A 17 1.32 7.22 9.04
N ALA A 18 1.99 6.71 10.07
CA ALA A 18 3.39 7.04 10.35
C ALA A 18 4.31 6.62 9.21
N ILE A 19 4.16 5.40 8.69
CA ILE A 19 4.90 4.91 7.51
C ILE A 19 4.64 5.80 6.30
N PHE A 20 3.39 6.18 6.05
CA PHE A 20 3.03 7.06 4.94
C PHE A 20 3.65 8.46 5.08
N LEU A 21 3.59 9.06 6.27
CA LEU A 21 4.23 10.35 6.57
C LEU A 21 5.76 10.27 6.42
N PHE A 22 6.36 9.22 6.96
CA PHE A 22 7.78 8.93 6.81
C PHE A 22 8.20 8.75 5.35
N PHE A 23 7.38 8.04 4.57
CA PHE A 23 7.59 7.90 3.13
C PHE A 23 7.57 9.26 2.42
N ILE A 24 6.64 10.15 2.74
CA ILE A 24 6.63 11.51 2.17
C ILE A 24 7.88 12.30 2.58
N LEU A 25 8.30 12.19 3.84
CA LEU A 25 9.41 12.98 4.39
C LEU A 25 10.79 12.49 3.92
N TYR A 26 10.93 11.20 3.59
CA TYR A 26 12.19 10.52 3.27
C TYR A 26 12.13 9.70 1.98
N THR A 27 11.24 10.06 1.04
CA THR A 27 11.00 9.31 -0.20
C THR A 27 12.29 8.84 -0.87
N GLU A 28 13.26 9.74 -1.05
CA GLU A 28 14.54 9.43 -1.69
C GLU A 28 15.39 8.40 -0.93
N THR A 29 15.40 8.50 0.40
CA THR A 29 16.17 7.60 1.26
C THR A 29 15.57 6.20 1.22
N LEU A 30 14.25 6.11 1.14
CA LEU A 30 13.51 4.87 1.08
C LEU A 30 13.50 4.24 -0.32
N GLU A 31 13.42 5.02 -1.39
CA GLU A 31 13.51 4.51 -2.76
C GLU A 31 14.86 3.81 -3.03
N LYS A 32 15.96 4.27 -2.40
CA LYS A 32 17.28 3.61 -2.50
C LYS A 32 17.32 2.20 -1.92
N ILE A 33 16.45 1.87 -0.98
CA ILE A 33 16.33 0.52 -0.39
C ILE A 33 15.18 -0.27 -1.03
N GLY A 34 14.65 0.21 -2.15
CA GLY A 34 13.50 -0.39 -2.84
C GLY A 34 12.16 -0.09 -2.18
N PHE A 35 12.10 0.73 -1.12
CA PHE A 35 10.83 1.09 -0.50
C PHE A 35 10.22 2.30 -1.21
N GLY A 36 9.50 2.02 -2.29
CA GLY A 36 8.79 2.99 -3.10
C GLY A 36 7.30 3.05 -2.81
N LYS A 37 6.56 3.67 -3.73
CA LYS A 37 5.10 3.81 -3.62
C LYS A 37 4.38 2.46 -3.67
N ARG A 38 4.91 1.51 -4.44
CA ARG A 38 4.34 0.16 -4.60
C ARG A 38 4.41 -0.61 -3.29
N GLU A 39 5.52 -0.52 -2.57
CA GLU A 39 5.72 -1.19 -1.29
C GLU A 39 4.86 -0.58 -0.19
N VAL A 40 4.74 0.76 -0.15
CA VAL A 40 3.78 1.44 0.73
C VAL A 40 2.35 1.02 0.42
N ALA A 41 1.98 0.97 -0.86
CA ALA A 41 0.68 0.49 -1.29
C ALA A 41 0.44 -0.96 -0.87
N LEU A 42 1.41 -1.86 -1.07
CA LEU A 42 1.31 -3.26 -0.66
C LEU A 42 1.11 -3.40 0.86
N LEU A 43 1.80 -2.60 1.69
CA LEU A 43 1.56 -2.61 3.15
C LEU A 43 0.13 -2.18 3.52
N ILE A 44 -0.39 -1.13 2.87
CA ILE A 44 -1.75 -0.66 3.08
C ILE A 44 -2.76 -1.72 2.60
N ILE A 45 -2.56 -2.28 1.42
CA ILE A 45 -3.39 -3.34 0.84
C ILE A 45 -3.36 -4.58 1.74
N GLY A 46 -2.17 -4.96 2.22
CA GLY A 46 -1.96 -6.05 3.16
C GLY A 46 -2.82 -5.87 4.40
N SER A 47 -2.72 -4.70 5.05
CA SER A 47 -3.55 -4.40 6.22
C SER A 47 -5.05 -4.56 5.95
N ALA A 48 -5.54 -4.03 4.83
CA ALA A 48 -6.96 -4.06 4.49
C ALA A 48 -7.42 -5.48 4.09
N SER A 49 -6.56 -6.27 3.45
CA SER A 49 -6.87 -7.62 2.97
C SER A 49 -6.79 -8.70 4.05
N THR A 50 -6.17 -8.41 5.19
CA THR A 50 -6.00 -9.36 6.31
C THR A 50 -7.31 -10.02 6.76
N MET A 51 -8.44 -9.32 6.68
CA MET A 51 -9.72 -9.83 7.17
C MET A 51 -10.51 -10.66 6.15
N PHE A 52 -10.05 -10.73 4.89
CA PHE A 52 -10.89 -11.18 3.77
C PHE A 52 -10.35 -12.38 3.00
N PHE A 53 -9.03 -12.59 2.97
CA PHE A 53 -8.43 -13.56 2.05
C PHE A 53 -7.44 -14.49 2.75
N ASP A 54 -7.85 -15.75 2.92
CA ASP A 54 -7.02 -16.86 3.35
C ASP A 54 -6.78 -17.83 2.18
N MET A 55 -5.52 -18.10 1.86
CA MET A 55 -5.12 -19.08 0.85
C MET A 55 -4.97 -20.45 1.51
N PRO A 56 -5.75 -21.49 1.12
CA PRO A 56 -5.59 -22.82 1.70
C PRO A 56 -4.21 -23.39 1.32
N LEU A 57 -3.42 -23.77 2.33
CA LEU A 57 -2.13 -24.44 2.14
C LEU A 57 -2.28 -25.96 2.18
N PHE A 58 -3.10 -26.44 3.12
CA PHE A 58 -3.24 -27.86 3.37
C PHE A 58 -4.65 -28.22 3.83
N PHE A 59 -5.19 -29.28 3.25
CA PHE A 59 -6.45 -29.89 3.65
C PHE A 59 -6.28 -31.41 3.66
N TYR A 60 -6.35 -32.03 4.84
CA TYR A 60 -6.30 -33.48 4.98
C TYR A 60 -7.12 -33.95 6.17
N GLY A 61 -8.19 -34.69 5.91
CA GLY A 61 -9.13 -35.11 6.96
C GLY A 61 -9.70 -33.90 7.71
N ASN A 62 -9.49 -33.86 9.03
CA ASN A 62 -9.93 -32.76 9.89
C ASN A 62 -8.85 -31.67 10.10
N TYR A 63 -7.78 -31.70 9.31
CA TYR A 63 -6.73 -30.70 9.34
C TYR A 63 -6.93 -29.68 8.22
N PHE A 64 -7.04 -28.41 8.60
CA PHE A 64 -7.11 -27.27 7.69
C PHE A 64 -6.11 -26.21 8.13
N LEU A 65 -5.16 -25.92 7.23
CA LEU A 65 -4.20 -24.84 7.39
C LEU A 65 -4.29 -23.91 6.20
N ALA A 66 -4.53 -22.63 6.46
CA ALA A 66 -4.48 -21.57 5.46
C ALA A 66 -3.36 -20.58 5.76
N LEU A 67 -3.05 -19.74 4.77
CA LEU A 67 -2.13 -18.61 4.87
C LEU A 67 -2.88 -17.33 4.52
N ASN A 68 -2.93 -16.40 5.46
CA ASN A 68 -3.58 -15.12 5.24
C ASN A 68 -2.78 -14.26 4.24
N ILE A 69 -3.44 -13.78 3.19
CA ILE A 69 -2.77 -13.02 2.13
C ILE A 69 -2.24 -11.69 2.67
N GLY A 70 -3.06 -10.98 3.45
CA GLY A 70 -2.70 -9.67 3.98
C GLY A 70 -1.77 -9.74 5.18
N GLY A 71 -2.04 -10.67 6.09
CA GLY A 71 -1.39 -10.83 7.39
C GLY A 71 -0.04 -11.54 7.30
N ALA A 72 0.14 -12.45 6.34
CA ALA A 72 1.39 -13.22 6.20
C ALA A 72 2.00 -13.12 4.79
N LEU A 73 1.25 -13.40 3.72
CA LEU A 73 1.85 -13.50 2.37
C LEU A 73 2.47 -12.18 1.89
N ILE A 74 1.75 -11.07 1.97
CA ILE A 74 2.27 -9.74 1.58
C ILE A 74 3.50 -9.37 2.41
N PRO A 75 3.50 -9.50 3.75
CA PRO A 75 4.70 -9.29 4.56
C PRO A 75 5.88 -10.17 4.16
N ILE A 76 5.65 -11.45 3.88
CA ILE A 76 6.69 -12.39 3.42
C ILE A 76 7.30 -11.91 2.10
N VAL A 77 6.46 -11.56 1.12
CA VAL A 77 6.90 -11.08 -0.18
C VAL A 77 7.75 -9.82 -0.03
N LEU A 78 7.31 -8.85 0.79
CA LEU A 78 8.07 -7.64 1.07
C LEU A 78 9.39 -7.92 1.79
N ALA A 79 9.39 -8.85 2.75
CA ALA A 79 10.61 -9.25 3.45
C ALA A 79 11.65 -9.84 2.49
N PHE A 80 11.26 -10.79 1.62
CA PHE A 80 12.16 -11.35 0.62
C PHE A 80 12.62 -10.32 -0.43
N TYR A 81 11.71 -9.44 -0.85
CA TYR A 81 12.04 -8.32 -1.73
C TYR A 81 13.15 -7.45 -1.11
N PHE A 82 13.02 -7.06 0.16
CA PHE A 82 14.05 -6.26 0.84
C PHE A 82 15.38 -6.99 0.98
N ILE A 83 15.38 -8.29 1.28
CA ILE A 83 16.61 -9.10 1.32
C ILE A 83 17.35 -8.99 -0.03
N ARG A 84 16.61 -9.16 -1.13
CA ARG A 84 17.16 -9.14 -2.48
C ARG A 84 17.66 -7.75 -2.88
N VAL A 85 16.89 -6.70 -2.63
CA VAL A 85 17.25 -5.33 -3.03
C VAL A 85 18.35 -4.75 -2.16
N CYS A 86 18.32 -4.99 -0.84
CA CYS A 86 19.28 -4.41 0.08
C CYS A 86 20.59 -5.21 0.18
N GLY A 87 20.59 -6.50 -0.20
CA GLY A 87 21.78 -7.36 -0.18
C GLY A 87 22.41 -7.43 1.21
N PHE A 88 21.66 -7.87 2.22
CA PHE A 88 22.16 -7.94 3.59
C PHE A 88 23.30 -8.98 3.71
N PRO A 89 24.36 -8.71 4.51
CA PRO A 89 25.38 -9.71 4.80
C PRO A 89 24.76 -10.94 5.47
N PHE A 90 25.03 -12.11 4.91
CA PHE A 90 24.42 -13.38 5.33
C PHE A 90 24.52 -13.63 6.84
N SER A 91 25.70 -13.43 7.42
CA SER A 91 25.94 -13.64 8.86
C SER A 91 25.04 -12.78 9.74
N ARG A 92 24.98 -11.47 9.48
CA ARG A 92 24.13 -10.53 10.22
C ARG A 92 22.66 -10.87 10.07
N TYR A 93 22.25 -11.24 8.86
CA TYR A 93 20.87 -11.60 8.57
C TYR A 93 20.43 -12.86 9.32
N ILE A 94 21.21 -13.94 9.22
CA ILE A 94 20.90 -15.20 9.91
C ILE A 94 20.96 -15.04 11.42
N THR A 95 21.94 -14.31 11.98
CA THR A 95 21.95 -14.00 13.42
C THR A 95 20.69 -13.24 13.84
N GLY A 96 20.30 -12.21 13.07
CA GLY A 96 19.10 -11.44 13.36
C GLY A 96 17.83 -12.28 13.31
N LEU A 97 17.69 -13.07 12.25
CA LEU A 97 16.57 -13.98 12.05
C LEU A 97 16.46 -15.02 13.17
N ALA A 98 17.58 -15.64 13.55
CA ALA A 98 17.61 -16.64 14.61
C ALA A 98 17.20 -16.05 15.97
N LEU A 99 17.74 -14.89 16.35
CA LEU A 99 17.41 -14.25 17.62
C LEU A 99 15.94 -13.84 17.70
N VAL A 100 15.40 -13.24 16.63
CA VAL A 100 13.98 -12.90 16.58
C VAL A 100 13.11 -14.16 16.63
N SER A 101 13.49 -15.22 15.92
CA SER A 101 12.75 -16.50 15.94
C SER A 101 12.70 -17.11 17.34
N ILE A 102 13.83 -17.14 18.06
CA ILE A 102 13.90 -17.62 19.44
C ILE A 102 12.98 -16.80 20.34
N VAL A 103 13.08 -15.47 20.27
CA VAL A 103 12.24 -14.58 21.08
C VAL A 103 10.77 -14.78 20.74
N SER A 104 10.43 -14.90 19.46
CA SER A 104 9.06 -15.13 19.00
C SER A 104 8.49 -16.45 19.55
N TYR A 105 9.27 -17.52 19.52
CA TYR A 105 8.89 -18.81 20.11
C TYR A 105 8.64 -18.68 21.62
N MET A 106 9.54 -18.01 22.35
CA MET A 106 9.42 -17.85 23.80
C MET A 106 8.20 -17.03 24.25
N VAL A 107 7.69 -16.14 23.39
CA VAL A 107 6.57 -15.23 23.72
C VAL A 107 5.23 -15.68 23.13
N THR A 108 5.20 -16.82 22.44
CA THR A 108 4.00 -17.37 21.82
C THR A 108 3.58 -18.67 22.49
N MET A 109 2.30 -18.99 22.37
CA MET A 109 1.72 -20.21 22.91
C MET A 109 0.65 -20.75 21.97
N VAL A 110 0.49 -22.07 21.94
CA VAL A 110 -0.53 -22.76 21.15
C VAL A 110 -1.87 -22.70 21.87
N SER A 111 -2.90 -22.27 21.15
CA SER A 111 -4.29 -22.17 21.58
C SER A 111 -5.19 -22.91 20.59
N GLU A 112 -6.45 -23.17 20.98
CA GLU A 112 -7.48 -23.72 20.09
C GLU A 112 -7.72 -22.85 18.84
N GLN A 113 -7.40 -21.56 18.92
CA GLN A 113 -7.56 -20.60 17.82
C GLN A 113 -6.29 -20.44 16.96
N GLY A 114 -5.20 -21.15 17.30
CA GLY A 114 -3.89 -21.04 16.65
C GLY A 114 -2.78 -20.57 17.60
N VAL A 115 -1.67 -20.12 17.03
CA VAL A 115 -0.56 -19.56 17.81
C VAL A 115 -0.88 -18.11 18.16
N ILE A 116 -0.84 -17.79 19.45
CA ILE A 116 -1.16 -16.44 19.95
C ILE A 116 -0.07 -15.89 20.87
N SER A 117 0.01 -14.56 20.94
CA SER A 117 0.84 -13.84 21.90
C SER A 117 0.06 -12.67 22.48
N TYR A 118 0.03 -12.56 23.81
CA TYR A 118 -0.73 -11.53 24.51
C TYR A 118 0.06 -10.23 24.64
N PHE A 119 -0.63 -9.10 24.80
CA PHE A 119 0.02 -7.85 25.18
C PHE A 119 0.69 -8.00 26.57
N PRO A 120 1.91 -7.47 26.79
CA PRO A 120 2.78 -6.73 25.85
C PRO A 120 3.76 -7.63 25.08
N TYR A 121 3.67 -8.95 25.21
CA TYR A 121 4.67 -9.89 24.73
C TYR A 121 4.85 -9.91 23.20
N TYR A 122 3.79 -9.70 22.43
CA TYR A 122 3.88 -9.62 20.97
C TYR A 122 4.77 -8.46 20.48
N LEU A 123 5.12 -7.49 21.34
CA LEU A 123 6.02 -6.38 21.00
C LEU A 123 7.51 -6.80 21.01
N PHE A 124 7.88 -7.86 21.72
CA PHE A 124 9.29 -8.24 21.91
C PHE A 124 10.04 -8.53 20.59
N PRO A 125 9.49 -9.30 19.63
CA PRO A 125 10.15 -9.52 18.34
C PRO A 125 10.46 -8.21 17.61
N SER A 126 9.53 -7.26 17.65
CA SER A 126 9.70 -5.94 17.03
C SER A 126 10.84 -5.15 17.68
N ILE A 127 10.87 -5.13 19.01
CA ILE A 127 11.89 -4.39 19.78
C ILE A 127 13.27 -5.00 19.52
N ILE A 128 13.39 -6.33 19.58
CA ILE A 128 14.65 -7.03 19.30
C ILE A 128 15.11 -6.78 17.87
N ALA A 129 14.20 -6.82 16.89
CA ALA A 129 14.52 -6.50 15.49
C ALA A 129 15.04 -5.07 15.32
N VAL A 130 14.43 -4.08 16.00
CA VAL A 130 14.88 -2.68 15.98
C VAL A 130 16.28 -2.53 16.59
N LEU A 131 16.53 -3.16 17.74
CA LEU A 131 17.83 -3.11 18.41
C LEU A 131 18.94 -3.74 17.55
N LEU A 132 18.66 -4.88 16.91
CA LEU A 132 19.61 -5.55 16.03
C LEU A 132 19.84 -4.75 14.74
N ALA A 133 18.81 -4.16 14.17
CA ALA A 133 18.94 -3.29 13.01
C ALA A 133 19.77 -2.05 13.33
N PHE A 134 19.54 -1.44 14.51
CA PHE A 134 20.37 -0.36 15.00
C PHE A 134 21.83 -0.80 15.18
N LEU A 135 22.07 -1.93 15.82
CA LEU A 135 23.42 -2.46 16.03
C LEU A 135 24.18 -2.69 14.72
N PHE A 136 23.53 -3.28 13.72
CA PHE A 136 24.18 -3.70 12.47
C PHE A 136 24.20 -2.65 11.37
N PHE A 137 23.23 -1.73 11.36
CA PHE A 137 23.00 -0.78 10.27
C PHE A 137 22.70 0.64 10.74
N ALA A 138 23.06 1.02 11.98
CA ALA A 138 22.85 2.39 12.50
C ALA A 138 23.15 3.47 11.46
N ARG A 139 22.24 4.44 11.34
CA ARG A 139 22.32 5.57 10.40
C ARG A 139 22.30 5.20 8.92
N SER A 140 22.05 3.93 8.58
CA SER A 140 21.81 3.49 7.20
C SER A 140 20.31 3.46 6.89
N PRO A 141 19.90 3.78 5.65
CA PRO A 141 18.53 3.53 5.17
C PRO A 141 18.13 2.05 5.29
N LYS A 142 19.10 1.14 5.19
CA LYS A 142 18.89 -0.31 5.29
C LYS A 142 18.30 -0.76 6.63
N THR A 143 18.38 0.07 7.68
CA THR A 143 17.89 -0.25 9.03
C THR A 143 16.41 -0.67 9.02
N CYS A 144 15.54 0.09 8.35
CA CYS A 144 14.09 -0.20 8.33
C CYS A 144 13.76 -1.48 7.57
N ALA A 145 14.38 -1.68 6.40
CA ALA A 145 14.19 -2.88 5.61
C ALA A 145 14.73 -4.14 6.32
N PHE A 146 15.87 -3.99 7.03
CA PHE A 146 16.45 -5.07 7.81
C PHE A 146 15.56 -5.46 8.99
N SER A 147 15.14 -4.50 9.83
CA SER A 147 14.27 -4.78 10.98
C SER A 147 12.92 -5.35 10.56
N TYR A 148 12.30 -4.84 9.50
CA TYR A 148 11.06 -5.38 8.95
C TYR A 148 11.22 -6.85 8.56
N SER A 149 12.25 -7.15 7.78
CA SER A 149 12.44 -8.51 7.23
C SER A 149 12.78 -9.55 8.30
N ILE A 150 13.69 -9.26 9.24
CA ILE A 150 14.01 -10.20 10.32
C ILE A 150 12.85 -10.34 11.33
N SER A 151 12.08 -9.27 11.57
CA SER A 151 10.88 -9.32 12.42
C SER A 151 9.81 -10.22 11.81
N THR A 152 9.46 -9.95 10.55
CA THR A 152 8.41 -10.69 9.82
C THR A 152 8.75 -12.17 9.68
N LEU A 153 9.93 -12.49 9.11
CA LEU A 153 10.33 -13.89 8.90
C LEU A 153 10.66 -14.59 10.21
N GLY A 154 11.20 -13.86 11.19
CA GLY A 154 11.49 -14.42 12.51
C GLY A 154 10.22 -14.80 13.27
N VAL A 155 9.17 -13.98 13.18
CA VAL A 155 7.86 -14.35 13.74
C VAL A 155 7.28 -15.57 13.04
N ILE A 156 7.32 -15.64 11.71
CA ILE A 156 6.82 -16.83 11.00
C ILE A 156 7.58 -18.10 11.42
N ILE A 157 8.90 -18.03 11.51
CA ILE A 157 9.71 -19.20 11.89
C ILE A 157 9.47 -19.57 13.35
N GLY A 158 9.52 -18.60 14.26
CA GLY A 158 9.48 -18.83 15.69
C GLY A 158 8.08 -19.02 16.28
N ALA A 159 7.10 -18.24 15.83
CA ALA A 159 5.71 -18.36 16.25
C ALA A 159 5.04 -19.52 15.50
N ASP A 160 5.01 -19.48 14.16
CA ASP A 160 4.15 -20.38 13.40
C ASP A 160 4.84 -21.72 13.10
N LEU A 161 6.01 -21.71 12.47
CA LEU A 161 6.67 -22.94 11.99
C LEU A 161 7.19 -23.81 13.15
N ALA A 162 7.78 -23.20 14.18
CA ALA A 162 8.33 -23.94 15.31
C ALA A 162 7.26 -24.62 16.17
N HIS A 163 6.02 -24.10 16.16
CA HIS A 163 4.88 -24.70 16.87
C HIS A 163 4.07 -25.68 16.01
N LEU A 164 4.36 -25.83 14.70
CA LEU A 164 3.65 -26.77 13.82
C LEU A 164 3.54 -28.18 14.41
N PRO A 165 4.60 -28.80 14.98
CA PRO A 165 4.48 -30.14 15.54
C PRO A 165 3.42 -30.22 16.65
N SER A 166 3.42 -29.26 17.57
CA SER A 166 2.43 -29.17 18.66
C SER A 166 1.02 -28.87 18.14
N LEU A 167 0.91 -28.11 17.03
CA LEU A 167 -0.37 -27.76 16.41
C LEU A 167 -1.07 -28.97 15.77
N PHE A 168 -0.29 -29.95 15.28
CA PHE A 168 -0.81 -31.13 14.60
C PHE A 168 -1.08 -32.33 15.53
N GLU A 169 -0.82 -32.21 16.84
CA GLU A 169 -1.14 -33.23 17.83
C GLU A 169 -2.65 -33.52 17.94
N GLN A 170 -3.48 -32.53 17.59
CA GLN A 170 -4.94 -32.63 17.52
C GLN A 170 -5.43 -32.08 16.17
N PRO A 171 -6.64 -32.47 15.71
CA PRO A 171 -7.24 -31.86 14.53
C PRO A 171 -7.30 -30.33 14.67
N PHE A 172 -6.71 -29.62 13.71
CA PHE A 172 -6.58 -28.17 13.73
C PHE A 172 -7.28 -27.55 12.53
N MET A 173 -8.05 -26.49 12.75
CA MET A 173 -8.61 -25.64 11.70
C MET A 173 -8.22 -24.19 11.97
N GLY A 174 -7.31 -23.63 11.18
CA GLY A 174 -6.90 -22.24 11.32
C GLY A 174 -6.01 -21.71 10.19
N SER A 175 -5.58 -20.46 10.33
CA SER A 175 -4.81 -19.74 9.32
C SER A 175 -3.55 -19.13 9.96
N MET A 176 -2.38 -19.36 9.34
CA MET A 176 -1.16 -18.59 9.63
C MET A 176 -1.35 -17.17 9.14
N GLY A 177 -1.09 -16.17 9.98
CA GLY A 177 -1.41 -14.80 9.62
C GLY A 177 -2.88 -14.39 9.89
N GLY A 178 -3.68 -15.30 10.48
CA GLY A 178 -5.14 -15.25 10.44
C GLY A 178 -5.83 -14.34 11.45
N ALA A 179 -5.09 -13.69 12.36
CA ALA A 179 -5.69 -12.82 13.37
C ALA A 179 -6.11 -11.43 12.84
N GLY A 180 -6.21 -11.28 11.51
CA GLY A 180 -6.51 -10.01 10.86
C GLY A 180 -5.34 -9.03 10.97
N VAL A 181 -5.64 -7.76 11.23
CA VAL A 181 -4.61 -6.70 11.33
C VAL A 181 -3.74 -6.85 12.59
N TYR A 182 -4.18 -7.63 13.59
CA TYR A 182 -3.40 -7.94 14.80
C TYR A 182 -2.51 -9.16 14.65
N ASP A 183 -2.45 -9.72 13.46
CA ASP A 183 -1.52 -10.79 13.24
C ASP A 183 -0.10 -10.36 13.60
N MET A 184 0.54 -11.20 14.40
CA MET A 184 1.85 -10.91 14.97
C MET A 184 2.89 -10.72 13.86
N VAL A 185 2.77 -11.43 12.73
CA VAL A 185 3.65 -11.28 11.57
C VAL A 185 3.53 -9.87 11.00
N PHE A 186 2.31 -9.42 10.73
CA PHE A 186 2.04 -8.10 10.15
C PHE A 186 2.43 -6.98 11.10
N LEU A 187 1.96 -7.04 12.34
CA LEU A 187 2.17 -6.00 13.34
C LEU A 187 3.66 -5.89 13.72
N ALA A 188 4.36 -7.01 13.85
CA ALA A 188 5.77 -6.99 14.21
C ALA A 188 6.64 -6.40 13.09
N GLY A 189 6.27 -6.63 11.83
CA GLY A 189 6.90 -5.96 10.69
C GLY A 189 6.66 -4.45 10.70
N LEU A 190 5.39 -4.01 10.83
CA LEU A 190 5.05 -2.58 10.82
C LEU A 190 5.69 -1.81 11.98
N ILE A 191 5.63 -2.35 13.20
CA ILE A 191 6.21 -1.71 14.38
C ILE A 191 7.73 -1.58 14.21
N SER A 192 8.41 -2.67 13.84
CA SER A 192 9.87 -2.65 13.72
C SER A 192 10.34 -1.68 12.64
N PHE A 193 9.67 -1.63 11.49
CA PHE A 193 9.96 -0.68 10.41
C PHE A 193 9.78 0.77 10.88
N THR A 194 8.64 1.07 11.51
CA THR A 194 8.28 2.42 11.95
C THR A 194 9.25 2.93 13.02
N LEU A 195 9.55 2.12 14.03
CA LEU A 195 10.48 2.51 15.10
C LEU A 195 11.92 2.64 14.61
N SER A 196 12.33 1.78 13.67
CA SER A 196 13.67 1.84 13.08
C SER A 196 13.94 3.13 12.33
N PHE A 197 12.88 3.82 11.89
CA PHE A 197 12.97 5.07 11.16
C PHE A 197 13.63 6.18 11.97
N LEU A 198 13.48 6.16 13.30
CA LEU A 198 14.11 7.12 14.21
C LEU A 198 15.65 7.12 14.12
N PHE A 199 16.23 6.04 13.59
CA PHE A 199 17.67 5.85 13.47
C PHE A 199 18.20 6.06 12.05
N VAL A 200 17.33 6.37 11.08
CA VAL A 200 17.73 6.60 9.68
C VAL A 200 18.22 8.05 9.51
N ARG A 201 19.44 8.20 9.00
CA ARG A 201 19.95 9.52 8.61
C ARG A 201 19.37 9.87 7.24
N LYS A 202 18.69 11.03 7.16
CA LYS A 202 18.24 11.57 5.89
C LYS A 202 19.46 11.85 5.01
N GLU A 203 19.62 11.10 3.94
CA GLU A 203 20.62 11.42 2.93
C GLU A 203 20.13 12.65 2.17
N ARG A 204 20.96 13.69 2.15
CA ARG A 204 20.74 14.84 1.26
C ARG A 204 21.40 14.50 -0.07
N SER A 205 20.66 13.90 -0.97
CA SER A 205 21.02 14.00 -2.38
C SER A 205 20.94 15.47 -2.80
N SER A 206 21.71 15.88 -3.81
CA SER A 206 21.66 17.26 -4.30
C SER A 206 20.25 17.54 -4.77
N TRP A 207 19.51 18.36 -4.01
CA TRP A 207 18.12 18.74 -4.32
C TRP A 207 17.93 19.15 -5.79
N LYS A 208 18.98 19.70 -6.42
CA LYS A 208 18.99 20.05 -7.84
C LYS A 208 18.84 18.83 -8.76
N GLU A 209 19.56 17.74 -8.52
CA GLU A 209 19.56 16.57 -9.40
C GLU A 209 18.21 15.83 -9.35
N ILE A 210 17.61 15.72 -8.17
CA ILE A 210 16.28 15.10 -8.00
C ILE A 210 15.20 15.95 -8.63
N LYS A 211 15.22 17.25 -8.37
CA LYS A 211 14.27 18.18 -8.98
C LYS A 211 14.35 18.08 -10.50
N ARG A 212 15.56 17.96 -11.07
CA ARG A 212 15.78 17.74 -12.50
C ARG A 212 15.16 16.44 -13.00
N LYS A 213 15.49 15.28 -12.41
CA LYS A 213 14.94 13.97 -12.83
C LYS A 213 13.41 13.92 -12.73
N ARG A 214 12.84 14.51 -11.68
CA ARG A 214 11.38 14.58 -11.51
C ARG A 214 10.75 15.47 -12.56
N LEU A 215 11.35 16.62 -12.85
CA LEU A 215 10.88 17.56 -13.86
C LEU A 215 10.98 16.96 -15.27
N GLU A 216 12.06 16.25 -15.58
CA GLU A 216 12.21 15.48 -16.83
C GLU A 216 11.04 14.50 -17.00
N ARG A 217 10.72 13.69 -15.99
CA ARG A 217 9.56 12.78 -16.03
C ARG A 217 8.24 13.54 -16.24
N GLU A 218 8.06 14.68 -15.57
CA GLU A 218 6.84 15.48 -15.74
C GLU A 218 6.71 16.09 -17.14
N VAL A 219 7.82 16.49 -17.77
CA VAL A 219 7.84 16.97 -19.16
C VAL A 219 7.42 15.87 -20.12
N TYR A 220 8.03 14.68 -20.04
CA TYR A 220 7.67 13.57 -20.93
C TYR A 220 6.22 13.12 -20.73
N ALA A 221 5.76 13.03 -19.48
CA ALA A 221 4.36 12.71 -19.18
C ALA A 221 3.38 13.75 -19.75
N ALA A 222 3.68 15.05 -19.61
CA ALA A 222 2.87 16.12 -20.18
C ALA A 222 2.89 16.09 -21.72
N GLY A 223 4.05 15.82 -22.33
CA GLY A 223 4.20 15.62 -23.76
C GLY A 223 3.33 14.48 -24.27
N ASN A 224 3.43 13.30 -23.67
CA ASN A 224 2.61 12.14 -24.03
C ASN A 224 1.11 12.39 -23.87
N LEU A 225 0.71 13.15 -22.85
CA LEU A 225 -0.69 13.52 -22.63
C LEU A 225 -1.22 14.47 -23.71
N ALA A 226 -0.39 15.42 -24.15
CA ALA A 226 -0.71 16.38 -25.21
C ALA A 226 -0.45 15.85 -26.63
N GLY A 227 0.03 14.61 -26.78
CA GLY A 227 0.42 14.04 -28.08
C GLY A 227 1.72 14.61 -28.67
N VAL A 228 2.55 15.29 -27.88
CA VAL A 228 3.83 15.87 -28.27
C VAL A 228 4.98 14.97 -27.84
N ARG A 229 5.70 14.39 -28.82
CA ARG A 229 6.89 13.55 -28.57
C ARG A 229 8.15 14.25 -29.08
N GLY A 230 9.28 13.99 -28.44
CA GLY A 230 10.58 14.54 -28.86
C GLY A 230 11.55 14.70 -27.71
N SER A 231 12.57 15.53 -27.92
CA SER A 231 13.51 15.90 -26.86
C SER A 231 12.85 16.75 -25.77
N TYR A 232 13.43 16.73 -24.57
CA TYR A 232 12.99 17.55 -23.43
C TYR A 232 12.73 19.01 -23.82
N ASP A 233 13.68 19.66 -24.51
CA ASP A 233 13.58 21.05 -24.96
C ASP A 233 12.43 21.27 -25.94
N HIS A 234 12.22 20.33 -26.87
CA HIS A 234 11.16 20.42 -27.86
C HIS A 234 9.78 20.37 -27.20
N ILE A 235 9.58 19.45 -26.25
CA ILE A 235 8.32 19.31 -25.53
C ILE A 235 8.03 20.57 -24.71
N VAL A 236 9.02 21.06 -23.95
CA VAL A 236 8.86 22.28 -23.14
C VAL A 236 8.47 23.47 -24.02
N ARG A 237 9.20 23.72 -25.11
CA ARG A 237 8.90 24.84 -26.01
C ARG A 237 7.52 24.72 -26.65
N THR A 238 7.13 23.53 -27.06
CA THR A 238 5.84 23.30 -27.71
C THR A 238 4.67 23.50 -26.75
N LEU A 239 4.77 23.03 -25.50
CA LEU A 239 3.68 23.11 -24.53
C LEU A 239 3.58 24.47 -23.83
N THR A 240 4.71 25.13 -23.59
CA THR A 240 4.76 26.37 -22.79
C THR A 240 5.01 27.63 -23.62
N GLY A 241 5.48 27.48 -24.87
CA GLY A 241 5.89 28.59 -25.72
C GLY A 241 7.23 29.25 -25.33
N LYS A 242 7.92 28.75 -24.29
CA LYS A 242 9.15 29.34 -23.74
C LYS A 242 10.32 28.37 -23.73
N SER A 243 11.54 28.90 -23.61
CA SER A 243 12.74 28.06 -23.49
C SER A 243 12.87 27.44 -22.08
N PRO A 244 13.45 26.24 -21.94
CA PRO A 244 13.72 25.64 -20.62
C PRO A 244 14.54 26.52 -19.68
N GLU A 245 15.50 27.28 -20.23
CA GLU A 245 16.42 28.17 -19.48
C GLU A 245 15.68 29.31 -18.76
N GLU A 246 14.59 29.81 -19.34
CA GLU A 246 13.74 30.82 -18.71
C GLU A 246 13.07 30.30 -17.42
N PHE A 247 12.82 28.98 -17.37
CA PHE A 247 12.20 28.36 -16.22
C PHE A 247 13.18 27.93 -15.14
N GLU A 248 14.45 27.70 -15.47
CA GLU A 248 15.46 27.45 -14.45
C GLU A 248 15.60 28.65 -13.49
N LYS A 249 15.41 29.87 -14.01
CA LYS A 249 15.45 31.12 -13.23
C LYS A 249 14.22 31.32 -12.34
N THR A 250 13.04 30.89 -12.79
CA THR A 250 11.76 31.11 -12.08
C THR A 250 11.30 29.91 -11.26
N GLY A 251 11.79 28.71 -11.56
CA GLY A 251 11.35 27.46 -10.94
C GLY A 251 9.90 27.07 -11.23
N MET A 252 9.26 27.69 -12.22
CA MET A 252 7.81 27.57 -12.48
C MET A 252 7.42 26.52 -13.54
N LEU A 253 8.39 25.83 -14.18
CA LEU A 253 8.13 24.92 -15.30
C LEU A 253 7.04 23.89 -15.01
N ALA A 254 7.12 23.17 -13.88
CA ALA A 254 6.13 22.17 -13.51
C ALA A 254 4.70 22.71 -13.44
N ARG A 255 4.53 23.96 -12.98
CA ARG A 255 3.23 24.62 -12.86
C ARG A 255 2.70 25.07 -14.22
N GLU A 256 3.56 25.59 -15.09
CA GLU A 256 3.17 25.95 -16.46
C GLU A 256 2.84 24.73 -17.31
N LEU A 257 3.62 23.65 -17.22
CA LEU A 257 3.29 22.37 -17.86
C LEU A 257 1.93 21.85 -17.42
N CYS A 258 1.67 21.82 -16.11
CA CYS A 258 0.37 21.39 -15.59
C CYS A 258 -0.78 22.26 -16.07
N ARG A 259 -0.57 23.56 -16.29
CA ARG A 259 -1.57 24.46 -16.88
C ARG A 259 -1.79 24.15 -18.37
N ALA A 260 -0.72 23.94 -19.12
CA ALA A 260 -0.78 23.66 -20.55
C ALA A 260 -1.57 22.37 -20.86
N VAL A 261 -1.48 21.37 -19.99
CA VAL A 261 -2.22 20.10 -20.14
C VAL A 261 -3.43 19.98 -19.22
N ALA A 262 -3.85 21.06 -18.55
CA ALA A 262 -4.90 21.02 -17.53
C ALA A 262 -6.24 20.49 -18.07
N ASP A 263 -6.57 20.82 -19.32
CA ASP A 263 -7.82 20.44 -19.97
C ASP A 263 -7.90 18.96 -20.34
N HIS A 264 -6.79 18.24 -20.27
CA HIS A 264 -6.77 16.78 -20.47
C HIS A 264 -7.17 16.03 -19.19
N TYR A 265 -7.02 16.64 -18.01
CA TYR A 265 -7.38 15.99 -16.75
C TYR A 265 -8.86 16.12 -16.45
N ALA A 266 -9.50 15.03 -16.04
CA ALA A 266 -10.92 15.00 -15.71
C ALA A 266 -11.31 16.06 -14.66
N LEU A 267 -12.37 16.82 -14.97
CA LEU A 267 -12.93 17.80 -14.03
C LEU A 267 -13.43 17.13 -12.75
N PRO A 268 -13.29 17.76 -11.57
CA PRO A 268 -13.77 17.21 -10.30
C PRO A 268 -15.25 16.82 -10.34
N ARG A 269 -16.09 17.65 -10.97
CA ARG A 269 -17.53 17.36 -11.15
C ARG A 269 -17.81 16.09 -11.96
N LYS A 270 -17.02 15.81 -13.01
CA LYS A 270 -17.15 14.58 -13.80
C LYS A 270 -16.74 13.37 -12.96
N ARG A 271 -15.69 13.48 -12.15
CA ARG A 271 -15.27 12.41 -11.22
C ARG A 271 -16.33 12.10 -10.17
N VAL A 272 -16.97 13.14 -9.60
CA VAL A 272 -18.07 12.97 -8.62
C VAL A 272 -19.32 12.38 -9.29
N ALA A 273 -19.71 12.90 -10.46
CA ALA A 273 -20.86 12.36 -11.21
C ALA A 273 -20.66 10.88 -11.55
N ALA A 274 -19.48 10.51 -12.06
CA ALA A 274 -19.13 9.12 -12.35
C ALA A 274 -19.25 8.22 -11.12
N PHE A 275 -18.73 8.68 -9.97
CA PHE A 275 -18.86 7.95 -8.70
C PHE A 275 -20.33 7.74 -8.30
N LEU A 276 -21.18 8.76 -8.44
CA LEU A 276 -22.60 8.67 -8.08
C LEU A 276 -23.35 7.69 -8.99
N VAL A 277 -23.03 7.68 -10.29
CA VAL A 277 -23.58 6.70 -11.25
C VAL A 277 -23.15 5.29 -10.87
N ASP A 278 -21.85 5.06 -10.63
CA ASP A 278 -21.35 3.75 -10.19
C ASP A 278 -22.02 3.29 -8.89
N PHE A 279 -22.20 4.19 -7.92
CA PHE A 279 -22.89 3.90 -6.66
C PHE A 279 -24.37 3.55 -6.88
N ALA A 280 -25.06 4.29 -7.74
CA ALA A 280 -26.46 4.04 -8.10
C ALA A 280 -26.66 2.70 -8.84
N ILE A 281 -25.61 2.14 -9.43
CA ILE A 281 -25.63 0.80 -10.04
C ILE A 281 -25.42 -0.27 -8.97
N ILE A 282 -24.37 -0.13 -8.15
CA ILE A 282 -23.94 -1.17 -7.20
C ILE A 282 -24.91 -1.28 -6.01
N PHE A 283 -25.30 -0.15 -5.42
CA PHE A 283 -26.02 -0.13 -4.14
C PHE A 283 -27.41 -0.78 -4.22
N PRO A 284 -28.27 -0.49 -5.22
CA PRO A 284 -29.60 -1.13 -5.32
C PRO A 284 -29.53 -2.63 -5.54
N VAL A 285 -28.56 -3.11 -6.34
CA VAL A 285 -28.36 -4.54 -6.59
C VAL A 285 -28.03 -5.26 -5.28
N LEU A 286 -27.11 -4.71 -4.49
CA LEU A 286 -26.74 -5.29 -3.21
C LEU A 286 -27.87 -5.20 -2.17
N LEU A 287 -28.62 -4.10 -2.17
CA LEU A 287 -29.79 -3.96 -1.30
C LEU A 287 -30.86 -5.01 -1.63
N ALA A 288 -31.14 -5.26 -2.91
CA ALA A 288 -32.07 -6.30 -3.34
C ALA A 288 -31.61 -7.69 -2.87
N LEU A 289 -30.32 -8.02 -3.00
CA LEU A 289 -29.76 -9.27 -2.50
C LEU A 289 -29.91 -9.39 -0.98
N HIS A 290 -29.66 -8.31 -0.23
CA HIS A 290 -29.89 -8.31 1.22
C HIS A 290 -31.35 -8.58 1.57
N MET A 291 -32.31 -7.99 0.86
CA MET A 291 -33.74 -8.21 1.09
C MET A 291 -34.17 -9.65 0.78
N VAL A 292 -33.55 -10.31 -0.21
CA VAL A 292 -33.85 -11.69 -0.59
C VAL A 292 -33.22 -12.71 0.37
N PHE A 293 -31.96 -12.51 0.74
CA PHE A 293 -31.17 -13.48 1.51
C PHE A 293 -31.08 -13.18 3.02
N GLY A 294 -31.52 -12.00 3.46
CA GLY A 294 -31.55 -11.63 4.88
C GLY A 294 -30.16 -11.55 5.53
N PHE A 295 -29.14 -11.10 4.80
CA PHE A 295 -27.77 -10.99 5.34
C PHE A 295 -27.74 -10.14 6.61
N ARG A 296 -26.97 -10.52 7.64
CA ARG A 296 -26.74 -9.60 8.77
C ARG A 296 -25.85 -8.45 8.29
N ILE A 297 -25.84 -7.37 9.07
CA ILE A 297 -25.22 -6.10 8.67
C ILE A 297 -23.72 -6.26 8.34
N ARG A 298 -23.02 -7.13 9.08
CA ARG A 298 -21.60 -7.40 8.85
C ARG A 298 -21.38 -8.11 7.52
N GLU A 299 -22.14 -9.16 7.22
CA GLU A 299 -22.03 -9.87 5.93
C GLU A 299 -22.38 -8.94 4.77
N PHE A 300 -23.41 -8.10 4.92
CA PHE A 300 -23.77 -7.10 3.92
C PHE A 300 -22.62 -6.12 3.64
N ILE A 301 -22.00 -5.56 4.69
CA ILE A 301 -20.85 -4.65 4.54
C ILE A 301 -19.67 -5.36 3.86
N SER A 302 -19.34 -6.59 4.27
CA SER A 302 -18.25 -7.35 3.66
C SER A 302 -18.47 -7.63 2.17
N ILE A 303 -19.68 -8.06 1.79
CA ILE A 303 -20.06 -8.28 0.39
C ILE A 303 -20.02 -6.96 -0.38
N PHE A 304 -20.53 -5.88 0.20
CA PHE A 304 -20.50 -4.56 -0.42
C PHE A 304 -19.08 -4.10 -0.74
N LEU A 305 -18.16 -4.19 0.23
CA LEU A 305 -16.76 -3.79 0.02
C LEU A 305 -16.07 -4.67 -1.03
N LEU A 306 -16.31 -5.99 -1.01
CA LEU A 306 -15.73 -6.92 -1.97
C LEU A 306 -16.21 -6.64 -3.41
N VAL A 307 -17.53 -6.55 -3.61
CA VAL A 307 -18.13 -6.24 -4.92
C VAL A 307 -17.66 -4.89 -5.41
N HIS A 308 -17.55 -3.91 -4.50
CA HIS A 308 -17.05 -2.60 -4.83
C HIS A 308 -15.59 -2.63 -5.32
N VAL A 309 -14.67 -3.35 -4.64
CA VAL A 309 -13.29 -3.47 -5.12
C VAL A 309 -13.24 -4.20 -6.47
N ALA A 310 -13.98 -5.30 -6.58
CA ALA A 310 -14.01 -6.13 -7.79
C ALA A 310 -14.54 -5.34 -9.00
N TYR A 311 -15.69 -4.64 -8.85
CA TYR A 311 -16.30 -3.84 -9.91
C TYR A 311 -15.34 -2.77 -10.43
N PHE A 312 -14.76 -1.96 -9.55
CA PHE A 312 -13.85 -0.89 -9.96
C PHE A 312 -12.57 -1.46 -10.58
N THR A 313 -11.99 -2.51 -9.98
CA THR A 313 -10.73 -3.07 -10.46
C THR A 313 -10.88 -3.75 -11.81
N LEU A 314 -11.87 -4.62 -11.96
CA LEU A 314 -12.06 -5.39 -13.19
C LEU A 314 -12.42 -4.47 -14.36
N LEU A 315 -13.37 -3.54 -14.17
CA LEU A 315 -13.78 -2.65 -15.26
C LEU A 315 -12.67 -1.69 -15.67
N GLU A 316 -11.98 -1.05 -14.71
CA GLU A 316 -10.86 -0.16 -15.04
C GLU A 316 -9.70 -0.91 -15.68
N PHE A 317 -9.45 -2.17 -15.34
CA PHE A 317 -8.39 -2.96 -15.97
C PHE A 317 -8.73 -3.37 -17.40
N TYR A 318 -9.95 -3.86 -17.65
CA TYR A 318 -10.33 -4.34 -18.99
C TYR A 318 -10.75 -3.21 -19.96
N PHE A 319 -11.36 -2.15 -19.45
CA PHE A 319 -11.97 -1.09 -20.28
C PHE A 319 -11.38 0.30 -20.04
N GLY A 320 -10.41 0.45 -19.12
CA GLY A 320 -9.88 1.76 -18.74
C GLY A 320 -10.87 2.63 -17.95
N SER A 321 -12.12 2.21 -17.77
CA SER A 321 -13.17 3.00 -17.12
C SER A 321 -14.21 2.11 -16.46
N THR A 322 -14.85 2.62 -15.41
CA THR A 322 -16.10 2.04 -14.87
C THR A 322 -17.30 2.53 -15.68
N VAL A 323 -18.48 1.96 -15.47
CA VAL A 323 -19.69 2.39 -16.19
C VAL A 323 -19.96 3.89 -15.97
N GLY A 324 -19.91 4.37 -14.73
CA GLY A 324 -20.11 5.79 -14.43
C GLY A 324 -19.05 6.70 -15.05
N LYS A 325 -17.80 6.23 -15.12
CA LYS A 325 -16.70 6.96 -15.76
C LYS A 325 -16.86 7.02 -17.28
N ALA A 326 -17.23 5.91 -17.91
CA ALA A 326 -17.54 5.85 -19.34
C ALA A 326 -18.68 6.80 -19.70
N VAL A 327 -19.76 6.84 -18.90
CA VAL A 327 -20.89 7.78 -19.08
C VAL A 327 -20.45 9.24 -18.96
N CYS A 328 -19.37 9.53 -18.22
CA CYS A 328 -18.84 10.89 -18.06
C CYS A 328 -17.70 11.24 -19.02
N ASP A 329 -17.40 10.37 -19.99
CA ASP A 329 -16.28 10.47 -20.93
C ASP A 329 -14.94 10.68 -20.22
N ILE A 330 -14.69 9.89 -19.18
CA ILE A 330 -13.42 9.89 -18.45
C ILE A 330 -12.86 8.48 -18.32
N GLU A 331 -11.54 8.39 -18.41
CA GLU A 331 -10.84 7.11 -18.31
C GLU A 331 -9.61 7.20 -17.42
N VAL A 332 -9.14 6.04 -17.00
CA VAL A 332 -8.04 5.83 -16.09
C VAL A 332 -6.81 5.41 -16.90
N ARG A 333 -5.71 6.16 -16.73
CA ARG A 333 -4.44 5.88 -17.40
C ARG A 333 -3.25 5.90 -16.44
N HIS A 334 -2.14 5.32 -16.89
CA HIS A 334 -0.84 5.49 -16.25
C HIS A 334 -0.35 6.94 -16.41
N MET A 335 0.61 7.37 -15.57
CA MET A 335 1.19 8.72 -15.64
C MET A 335 1.73 9.10 -17.01
N ASP A 336 2.17 8.12 -17.79
CA ASP A 336 2.77 8.31 -19.12
C ASP A 336 1.73 8.29 -20.25
N ASN A 337 0.44 8.35 -19.91
CA ASN A 337 -0.71 8.31 -20.82
C ASN A 337 -0.93 6.95 -21.52
N GLU A 338 -0.35 5.88 -21.00
CA GLU A 338 -0.58 4.51 -21.45
C GLU A 338 -1.75 3.84 -20.67
N PRO A 339 -2.34 2.75 -21.19
CA PRO A 339 -3.32 1.97 -20.44
C PRO A 339 -2.77 1.54 -19.08
N ALA A 340 -3.57 1.70 -18.03
CA ALA A 340 -3.13 1.33 -16.69
C ALA A 340 -3.06 -0.20 -16.54
N ASP A 341 -1.96 -0.70 -15.96
CA ASP A 341 -1.83 -2.13 -15.66
C ASP A 341 -2.71 -2.56 -14.47
N PHE A 342 -2.83 -3.88 -14.27
CA PHE A 342 -3.64 -4.45 -13.20
C PHE A 342 -3.20 -3.94 -11.82
N MET A 343 -1.89 -3.84 -11.57
CA MET A 343 -1.38 -3.44 -10.26
C MET A 343 -1.68 -1.98 -9.95
N THR A 344 -1.58 -1.09 -10.92
CA THR A 344 -1.95 0.32 -10.82
C THR A 344 -3.45 0.48 -10.56
N VAL A 345 -4.30 -0.28 -11.24
CA VAL A 345 -5.75 -0.23 -11.04
C VAL A 345 -6.17 -0.86 -9.70
N PHE A 346 -5.62 -2.02 -9.35
CA PHE A 346 -5.90 -2.68 -8.09
C PHE A 346 -5.47 -1.83 -6.89
N THR A 347 -4.24 -1.30 -6.94
CA THR A 347 -3.68 -0.47 -5.85
C THR A 347 -4.54 0.74 -5.55
N ARG A 348 -4.94 1.51 -6.57
CA ARG A 348 -5.77 2.70 -6.34
C ARG A 348 -7.17 2.36 -5.80
N ASN A 349 -7.69 1.18 -6.12
CA ASN A 349 -9.04 0.75 -5.73
C ASN A 349 -9.07 0.14 -4.34
N ILE A 350 -7.99 -0.49 -3.89
CA ILE A 350 -7.84 -0.83 -2.48
C ILE A 350 -7.64 0.43 -1.63
N ILE A 351 -6.80 1.38 -2.06
CA ILE A 351 -6.64 2.66 -1.34
C ILE A 351 -7.97 3.42 -1.28
N ARG A 352 -8.86 3.24 -2.28
CA ARG A 352 -10.21 3.79 -2.26
C ARG A 352 -11.02 3.32 -1.05
N LEU A 353 -10.84 2.08 -0.58
CA LEU A 353 -11.50 1.59 0.63
C LEU A 353 -11.00 2.34 1.86
N LEU A 354 -9.70 2.57 1.96
CA LEU A 354 -9.14 3.36 3.06
C LEU A 354 -9.66 4.80 3.02
N GLU A 355 -9.70 5.41 1.83
CA GLU A 355 -10.26 6.76 1.62
C GLU A 355 -11.76 6.85 1.95
N PHE A 356 -12.52 5.76 1.79
CA PHE A 356 -13.92 5.68 2.22
C PHE A 356 -14.04 5.80 3.73
N PHE A 357 -13.27 5.00 4.48
CA PHE A 357 -13.26 5.05 5.94
C PHE A 357 -12.64 6.36 6.48
N ALA A 358 -11.72 6.97 5.73
CA ALA A 358 -11.13 8.26 6.06
C ALA A 358 -12.07 9.43 5.71
N LEU A 359 -12.95 9.80 6.65
CA LEU A 359 -13.85 10.96 6.52
C LEU A 359 -14.76 10.90 5.28
N CYS A 360 -15.23 9.71 4.88
CA CYS A 360 -16.18 9.53 3.77
C CYS A 360 -15.74 10.22 2.46
N TYR A 361 -14.51 9.99 2.00
CA TYR A 361 -13.92 10.62 0.80
C TYR A 361 -13.67 12.14 0.86
N THR A 362 -13.91 12.81 1.99
CA THR A 362 -13.67 14.26 2.11
C THR A 362 -12.23 14.62 1.77
N VAL A 363 -11.27 13.81 2.25
CA VAL A 363 -9.84 13.99 1.92
C VAL A 363 -9.59 13.85 0.43
N SER A 364 -10.20 12.86 -0.22
CA SER A 364 -10.05 12.62 -1.66
C SER A 364 -10.55 13.82 -2.48
N ILE A 365 -11.71 14.39 -2.12
CA ILE A 365 -12.28 15.56 -2.81
C ILE A 365 -11.34 16.76 -2.68
N ILE A 366 -10.86 17.05 -1.46
CA ILE A 366 -9.92 18.16 -1.23
C ILE A 366 -8.64 17.97 -2.06
N LEU A 367 -8.07 16.76 -2.08
CA LEU A 367 -6.87 16.46 -2.89
C LEU A 367 -7.11 16.68 -4.38
N ILE A 368 -8.25 16.22 -4.91
CA ILE A 368 -8.63 16.42 -6.31
C ILE A 368 -8.75 17.91 -6.66
N LEU A 369 -9.28 18.74 -5.75
CA LEU A 369 -9.44 20.19 -5.97
C LEU A 369 -8.11 20.94 -5.90
N VAL A 370 -7.21 20.54 -5.01
CA VAL A 370 -5.96 21.26 -4.74
C VAL A 370 -4.81 20.84 -5.66
N LYS A 371 -4.76 19.57 -6.07
CA LYS A 371 -3.62 19.05 -6.85
C LYS A 371 -3.71 19.45 -8.33
N PRO A 372 -2.60 19.89 -8.96
CA PRO A 372 -2.61 20.30 -10.37
C PRO A 372 -3.10 19.22 -11.34
N LYS A 373 -2.74 17.96 -11.11
CA LYS A 373 -3.18 16.79 -11.91
C LYS A 373 -4.53 16.22 -11.47
N ARG A 374 -5.21 16.89 -10.53
CA ARG A 374 -6.52 16.51 -9.97
C ARG A 374 -6.57 15.08 -9.40
N GLN A 375 -5.49 14.62 -8.79
CA GLN A 375 -5.31 13.25 -8.28
C GLN A 375 -5.84 13.10 -6.84
N ARG A 376 -6.44 11.94 -6.53
CA ARG A 376 -6.70 11.50 -5.14
C ARG A 376 -5.50 10.73 -4.58
N LEU A 377 -5.56 10.32 -3.31
CA LEU A 377 -4.45 9.60 -2.66
C LEU A 377 -4.11 8.30 -3.40
N GLY A 378 -5.13 7.51 -3.75
CA GLY A 378 -4.96 6.28 -4.51
C GLY A 378 -4.30 6.49 -5.88
N ASP A 379 -4.64 7.57 -6.57
CA ASP A 379 -4.06 7.88 -7.89
C ASP A 379 -2.55 8.19 -7.78
N MET A 380 -2.17 8.90 -6.71
CA MET A 380 -0.77 9.31 -6.46
C MET A 380 0.14 8.14 -6.09
N LEU A 381 -0.39 7.18 -5.32
CA LEU A 381 0.33 5.99 -4.90
C LEU A 381 0.41 4.94 -6.01
N ALA A 382 -0.61 4.86 -6.85
CA ALA A 382 -0.64 3.94 -8.00
C ALA A 382 0.04 4.47 -9.27
N ASP A 383 0.63 5.68 -9.22
CA ASP A 383 1.20 6.38 -10.37
C ASP A 383 0.23 6.45 -11.55
N SER A 384 -0.86 7.19 -11.32
CA SER A 384 -1.92 7.23 -12.30
C SER A 384 -2.72 8.51 -12.35
N ILE A 385 -3.41 8.70 -13.48
CA ILE A 385 -4.20 9.88 -13.77
C ILE A 385 -5.59 9.48 -14.28
N VAL A 386 -6.51 10.44 -14.24
CA VAL A 386 -7.83 10.32 -14.86
C VAL A 386 -7.95 11.44 -15.88
N VAL A 387 -8.22 11.07 -17.11
CA VAL A 387 -8.20 11.95 -18.28
C VAL A 387 -9.58 11.99 -18.93
N GLU A 388 -9.87 13.07 -19.64
CA GLU A 388 -11.08 13.16 -20.48
C GLU A 388 -10.83 12.44 -21.80
N VAL A 389 -11.77 11.57 -22.17
CA VAL A 389 -11.80 10.91 -23.48
C VAL A 389 -12.39 11.93 -24.45
N LYS A 390 -11.61 12.36 -25.44
CA LYS A 390 -12.05 13.28 -26.49
C LYS A 390 -12.33 12.54 -27.78
#